data_AF-A0A2G4GUV2-F1
#
_entry.id   AF-A0A2G4GUV2-F1
#
_cell.length_a   1.000
_cell.length_b   1.000
_cell.length_c   1.000
_cell.angle_alpha   90.00
_cell.angle_beta   90.00
_cell.angle_gamma   90.00
#
_symmetry.space_group_name_H-M   'P 1'
#
loop_
_entity.id
_entity.type
_entity.pdbx_description
1 polymer ?
#
loop_
_entity_poly.entity_id
_entity_poly.type
_entity_poly.pdbx_seq_one_letter_code
_entity_poly.pdbx_strand_id
1 'polypeptide(L)' 'MTRPLSHSDLLLYYYGEANAEIAAYIKDNIYEHPEWTMYFQEIYQAMYDMDTLMISPNSTTLSIILEESDSKLFHSIG' A
#
# COMPACT_ATOMS: atom_id res chain seq x y z
N MET A 1 -10.24 13.60 -12.00
CA MET A 1 -9.05 12.73 -12.04
C MET A 1 -8.95 12.02 -13.38
N THR A 2 -7.80 12.10 -14.03
CA THR A 2 -7.53 11.49 -15.35
C THR A 2 -6.57 10.31 -15.30
N ARG A 3 -6.05 9.95 -14.11
CA ARG A 3 -5.18 8.78 -13.92
C ARG A 3 -5.95 7.64 -13.25
N PRO A 4 -5.77 6.38 -13.68
CA PRO A 4 -6.28 5.23 -12.95
C PRO A 4 -5.62 5.16 -11.57
N LEU A 5 -6.39 4.76 -10.57
CA LEU A 5 -5.91 4.60 -9.20
C LEU A 5 -4.96 3.40 -9.12
N SER A 6 -3.78 3.62 -8.55
CA SER A 6 -2.79 2.55 -8.34
C SER A 6 -2.98 1.87 -6.98
N HIS A 7 -2.44 0.65 -6.83
CA HIS A 7 -2.41 -0.03 -5.53
C HIS A 7 -1.67 0.80 -4.47
N SER A 8 -0.64 1.55 -4.85
CA SER A 8 0.06 2.46 -3.94
C SER A 8 -0.83 3.60 -3.44
N ASP A 9 -1.70 4.15 -4.30
CA ASP A 9 -2.65 5.20 -3.89
C ASP A 9 -3.68 4.67 -2.90
N LEU A 10 -4.17 3.43 -3.09
CA LEU A 10 -5.05 2.74 -2.14
C LEU A 10 -4.33 2.46 -0.81
N LEU A 11 -3.07 2.01 -0.87
CA LEU A 11 -2.27 1.76 0.33
C LEU A 11 -2.05 3.05 1.13
N LEU A 12 -1.68 4.15 0.46
CA LEU A 12 -1.54 5.46 1.09
C LEU A 12 -2.86 5.93 1.69
N TYR A 13 -3.99 5.69 1.02
CA TYR A 13 -5.31 6.00 1.56
C TYR A 13 -5.59 5.23 2.85
N TYR A 14 -5.28 3.93 2.87
CA TYR A 14 -5.44 3.09 4.05
C TYR A 14 -4.65 3.63 5.25
N TYR A 15 -3.41 4.09 5.04
CA TYR A 15 -2.58 4.69 6.10
C TYR A 15 -2.89 6.17 6.40
N GLY A 16 -3.84 6.79 5.70
CA GLY A 16 -4.19 8.20 5.87
C GLY A 16 -3.17 9.19 5.26
N GLU A 17 -2.27 8.71 4.42
CA GLU A 17 -1.23 9.51 3.74
C GLU A 17 -1.57 9.87 2.29
N ALA A 18 -2.74 9.45 1.78
CA ALA A 18 -3.17 9.85 0.45
C ALA A 18 -3.46 11.35 0.35
N ASN A 19 -3.17 11.91 -0.82
CA ASN A 19 -3.56 13.28 -1.16
C ASN A 19 -5.06 13.50 -0.99
N ALA A 20 -5.47 14.70 -0.57
CA ALA A 20 -6.87 15.03 -0.29
C ALA A 20 -7.82 14.77 -1.48
N GLU A 21 -7.37 15.04 -2.71
CA GLU A 21 -8.15 14.75 -3.92
C GLU A 21 -8.40 13.24 -4.09
N ILE A 22 -7.35 12.43 -3.85
CA ILE A 22 -7.40 10.96 -3.99
C ILE A 22 -8.26 10.37 -2.88
N ALA A 23 -8.12 10.86 -1.66
CA ALA A 23 -8.92 10.43 -0.52
C ALA A 23 -10.40 10.74 -0.71
N ALA A 24 -10.75 11.91 -1.24
CA ALA A 24 -12.13 12.24 -1.58
C ALA A 24 -12.68 11.33 -2.68
N TYR A 25 -11.91 11.12 -3.75
CA TYR A 25 -12.32 10.25 -4.85
C TYR A 25 -12.54 8.81 -4.41
N ILE A 26 -11.62 8.23 -3.63
CA ILE A 26 -11.79 6.87 -3.09
C ILE A 26 -13.04 6.81 -2.22
N LYS A 27 -13.21 7.78 -1.30
CA LYS A 27 -14.36 7.81 -0.39
C LYS A 27 -15.70 7.88 -1.13
N ASP A 28 -15.77 8.68 -2.20
CA ASP A 28 -17.01 8.86 -2.96
C ASP A 28 -17.33 7.65 -3.85
N ASN A 29 -16.32 6.86 -4.26
CA ASN A 29 -16.49 5.73 -5.19
C ASN A 29 -16.29 4.35 -4.54
N ILE A 30 -16.05 4.28 -3.22
CA ILE A 30 -15.70 3.02 -2.53
C ILE A 30 -16.77 1.92 -2.66
N TYR A 31 -18.04 2.30 -2.79
CA TYR A 31 -19.15 1.36 -2.96
C TYR A 31 -19.28 0.83 -4.38
N GLU A 32 -18.75 1.54 -5.37
CA GLU A 32 -18.76 1.14 -6.78
C GLU A 32 -17.59 0.20 -7.10
N HIS A 33 -16.58 0.16 -6.23
CA HIS A 33 -15.35 -0.61 -6.37
C HIS A 33 -15.16 -1.61 -5.20
N PRO A 34 -15.91 -2.73 -5.18
CA PRO A 34 -15.77 -3.75 -4.13
C PRO A 34 -14.34 -4.32 -4.04
N GLU A 35 -13.58 -4.28 -5.13
CA GLU A 35 -12.17 -4.68 -5.18
C GLU A 35 -11.26 -3.84 -4.28
N TRP A 36 -11.56 -2.55 -4.08
CA TRP A 36 -10.79 -1.72 -3.15
C TRP A 36 -11.05 -2.12 -1.70
N THR A 37 -12.31 -2.44 -1.39
CA THR A 37 -12.70 -2.92 -0.07
C THR A 37 -12.02 -4.26 0.25
N MET A 38 -11.98 -5.18 -0.71
CA MET A 38 -11.24 -6.45 -0.56
C MET A 38 -9.75 -6.19 -0.33
N TYR A 39 -9.13 -5.30 -1.10
CA TYR A 39 -7.73 -4.93 -0.92
C TYR A 39 -7.44 -4.35 0.48
N PHE A 40 -8.32 -3.48 1.00
CA PHE A 40 -8.17 -2.97 2.38
C PHE A 40 -8.30 -4.07 3.43
N GLN A 41 -9.16 -5.07 3.21
CA GLN A 41 -9.28 -6.23 4.09
C GLN A 41 -8.02 -7.11 4.05
N GLU A 42 -7.42 -7.31 2.87
CA GLU A 42 -6.15 -8.03 2.72
C GLU A 42 -5.01 -7.33 3.47
N ILE A 43 -4.89 -6.00 3.34
CA ILE A 43 -3.90 -5.21 4.09
C ILE A 43 -4.14 -5.37 5.59
N TYR A 44 -5.39 -5.24 6.05
CA TYR A 44 -5.74 -5.42 7.45
C TYR A 44 -5.36 -6.82 7.96
N GLN A 45 -5.69 -7.87 7.21
CA GLN A 45 -5.37 -9.24 7.58
C GLN A 45 -3.86 -9.48 7.60
N ALA A 46 -3.11 -8.97 6.61
CA ALA A 46 -1.66 -9.09 6.58
C ALA A 46 -1.00 -8.38 7.78
N MET A 47 -1.49 -7.22 8.18
CA MET A 47 -1.01 -6.55 9.40
C MET A 47 -1.40 -7.29 10.67
N TYR A 48 -2.64 -7.77 10.74
CA TYR A 48 -3.10 -8.58 11.86
C TYR A 48 -2.27 -9.85 12.01
N ASP A 49 -1.97 -10.55 10.91
CA ASP A 49 -1.13 -11.74 10.90
C ASP A 49 0.30 -11.40 11.36
N MET A 50 0.89 -10.29 10.88
CA MET A 50 2.21 -9.83 11.34
C MET A 50 2.25 -9.53 12.85
N ASP A 51 1.20 -8.87 13.36
CA ASP A 51 1.07 -8.52 14.79
C ASP A 51 0.83 -9.77 15.65
N THR A 52 -0.04 -10.68 15.18
CA THR A 52 -0.33 -11.97 15.83
C THR A 52 0.89 -12.89 15.84
N LEU A 53 1.77 -12.77 14.84
CA LEU A 53 3.04 -13.50 14.79
C LEU A 53 4.11 -12.90 15.74
N MET A 54 3.87 -11.76 16.41
CA MET A 54 4.89 -11.01 17.17
C MET A 54 6.18 -10.75 16.36
N ILE A 55 6.09 -10.76 15.03
CA ILE A 55 7.20 -10.36 14.16
C ILE A 55 6.96 -8.89 13.86
N SER A 56 7.24 -8.02 14.83
CA SER A 56 7.60 -6.66 14.43
C SER A 56 8.85 -6.83 13.57
N PRO A 57 8.86 -6.52 12.26
CA PRO A 57 10.12 -6.43 11.56
C PRO A 57 10.96 -5.46 12.37
N ASN A 58 12.09 -5.90 12.91
CA ASN A 58 13.01 -4.95 13.51
C ASN A 58 13.36 -3.93 12.41
N SER A 59 13.76 -2.72 12.79
CA SER A 59 14.10 -1.65 11.83
C SER A 59 14.98 -2.14 10.66
N THR A 60 15.84 -3.12 10.89
CA THR A 60 16.70 -3.75 9.87
C THR A 60 15.93 -4.47 8.76
N THR A 61 14.81 -5.15 9.05
CA THR A 61 14.03 -5.87 8.02
C THR A 61 13.32 -4.91 7.06
N LEU A 62 12.78 -3.79 7.56
CA LEU A 62 12.20 -2.74 6.70
C LEU A 62 13.28 -2.04 5.85
N SER A 63 14.46 -1.78 6.42
CA SER A 63 15.60 -1.24 5.66
C SER A 63 16.04 -2.18 4.53
N ILE A 64 16.09 -3.49 4.76
CA ILE A 64 16.45 -4.48 3.72
C ILE A 64 15.42 -4.50 2.58
N ILE A 65 14.11 -4.46 2.89
CA ILE A 65 13.06 -4.46 1.86
C ILE A 65 13.13 -3.19 1.00
N LEU A 66 13.35 -2.03 1.63
CA LEU A 66 13.51 -0.76 0.93
C LEU A 66 14.78 -0.73 0.05
N GLU A 67 15.91 -1.22 0.58
CA GLU A 67 17.19 -1.30 -0.16
C GLU A 67 17.13 -2.28 -1.35
N GLU A 68 16.40 -3.39 -1.23
CA GLU A 68 16.18 -4.33 -2.36
C GLU A 68 15.27 -3.72 -3.45
N SER A 69 14.28 -2.91 -3.06
CA SER A 69 13.39 -2.23 -4.00
C SER A 69 14.10 -1.14 -4.81
N ASP A 70 15.04 -0.41 -4.20
CA ASP A 70 15.91 0.55 -4.91
C ASP A 70 16.91 -0.16 -5.83
N SER A 71 17.44 -1.31 -5.41
CA SER A 71 18.45 -2.04 -6.20
C SER A 71 17.91 -2.63 -7.51
N LYS A 72 16.61 -2.91 -7.61
CA LYS A 72 15.99 -3.43 -8.86
C LYS A 72 15.65 -2.34 -9.88
N LEU A 73 15.75 -1.06 -9.53
CA LEU A 73 15.59 0.06 -10.48
C LEU A 73 16.87 0.40 -11.26
N PHE A 74 18.05 -0.11 -10.85
CA PHE A 74 19.33 0.23 -11.49
C PHE A 74 19.90 -0.83 -12.46
N HIS A 75 19.19 -1.92 -12.74
CA HIS A 75 19.66 -2.97 -13.68
C HIS A 75 18.87 -3.07 -14.99
N SER A 76 18.27 -1.97 -15.46
CA SER A 76 17.73 -1.90 -16.82
C SER A 76 18.27 -0.67 -17.58
N ILE A 77 19.60 -0.53 -17.62
CA ILE A 77 20.28 0.10 -18.75
C ILE A 77 21.44 -0.82 -19.13
N GLY A 78 21.26 -1.54 -20.23
CA GLY A 78 22.20 -2.51 -20.80
C GLY A 78 21.54 -3.23 -21.95
#